data_AF-A0A453KQ51-F1
#
_entry.id   AF-A0A453KQ51-F1
#
_cell.length_a   1.000
_cell.length_b   1.000
_cell.length_c   1.000
_cell.angle_alpha   90.00
_cell.angle_beta   90.00
_cell.angle_gamma   90.00
#
_symmetry.space_group_name_H-M   'P 1'
#
loop_
_entity.id
_entity.type
_entity.pdbx_description
1 polymer ?
#
loop_
_entity_poly.entity_id
_entity_poly.type
_entity_poly.pdbx_seq_one_letter_code
_entity_poly.pdbx_strand_id
1 'polypeptide(L)'
;AILAFAGLATYVHYNDEKRAVPLGKQAQQNSIPKRCTTNRPAIGGPFKLYDTENNVVTESKLRGNWTLMYFGYTSSPDVGPKEVEKIADVVKLLESKYDIKIKPLFITLDPQRDSPAQLKAYLSGKPLCLFYVIGTFSFALYLEVIICLI
;
A
#
# COMPACT_ATOMS: atom_id res chain seq x y z
N ALA A 1 -58.28 -5.10 4.27
CA ALA A 1 -57.12 -5.83 4.81
C ALA A 1 -56.41 -6.67 3.73
N ILE A 2 -57.11 -7.59 3.05
CA ILE A 2 -56.50 -8.55 2.10
C ILE A 2 -55.74 -7.86 0.94
N LEU A 3 -56.28 -6.77 0.37
CA LEU A 3 -55.63 -6.03 -0.72
C LEU A 3 -54.34 -5.34 -0.30
N ALA A 4 -54.23 -4.90 0.95
CA ALA A 4 -53.01 -4.26 1.46
C ALA A 4 -51.87 -5.27 1.60
N PHE A 5 -52.19 -6.50 2.04
CA PHE A 5 -51.22 -7.58 2.10
C PHE A 5 -50.77 -8.04 0.71
N ALA A 6 -51.69 -8.13 -0.26
CA ALA A 6 -51.34 -8.45 -1.64
C ALA A 6 -50.44 -7.36 -2.27
N GLY A 7 -50.74 -6.09 -2.01
CA GLY A 7 -49.90 -4.96 -2.42
C GLY A 7 -48.50 -5.00 -1.80
N LEU A 8 -48.38 -5.30 -0.50
CA LEU A 8 -47.09 -5.40 0.16
C LEU A 8 -46.29 -6.61 -0.34
N ALA A 9 -46.94 -7.75 -0.55
CA ALA A 9 -46.28 -8.97 -1.05
C ALA A 9 -45.72 -8.76 -2.46
N THR A 10 -46.50 -8.14 -3.36
CA THR A 10 -46.04 -7.81 -4.72
C THR A 10 -44.94 -6.76 -4.72
N TYR A 11 -45.02 -5.76 -3.84
CA TYR A 11 -43.96 -4.75 -3.68
C TYR A 11 -42.64 -5.34 -3.19
N VAL A 12 -42.68 -6.22 -2.18
CA VAL A 12 -41.49 -6.91 -1.66
C VAL A 12 -40.90 -7.83 -2.74
N HIS A 13 -41.74 -8.58 -3.46
CA HIS A 13 -41.29 -9.48 -4.53
C HIS A 13 -40.62 -8.70 -5.68
N TYR A 14 -41.20 -7.57 -6.11
CA TYR A 14 -40.62 -6.70 -7.13
C TYR A 14 -39.26 -6.11 -6.72
N ASN A 15 -39.07 -5.84 -5.43
CA ASN A 15 -37.84 -5.26 -4.91
C ASN A 15 -36.73 -6.31 -4.70
N ASP A 16 -37.09 -7.57 -4.44
CA ASP A 16 -36.14 -8.70 -4.34
C ASP A 16 -35.54 -9.06 -5.71
N GLU A 17 -36.35 -9.05 -6.78
CA GLU A 17 -35.85 -9.27 -8.16
C GLU A 17 -34.80 -8.24 -8.58
N LYS A 18 -34.97 -6.96 -8.18
CA LYS A 18 -33.97 -5.92 -8.49
C LYS A 18 -32.74 -5.95 -7.59
N ARG A 19 -32.82 -6.60 -6.43
CA ARG A 19 -31.69 -6.77 -5.50
C ARG A 19 -30.94 -8.07 -5.68
N ALA A 20 -31.43 -8.98 -6.51
CA ALA A 20 -30.73 -10.21 -6.84
C ALA A 20 -29.39 -9.87 -7.50
N VAL A 21 -28.32 -9.86 -6.69
CA VAL A 21 -26.96 -9.84 -7.18
C VAL A 21 -26.81 -11.10 -8.02
N PRO A 22 -26.52 -11.01 -9.33
CA PRO A 22 -26.29 -12.21 -10.11
C PRO A 22 -25.11 -12.95 -9.47
N LEU A 23 -25.40 -14.11 -8.86
CA LEU A 23 -24.38 -15.05 -8.44
C LEU A 23 -23.59 -15.39 -9.69
N GLY A 24 -22.35 -14.89 -9.77
CA GLY A 24 -21.45 -15.13 -10.88
C GLY A 24 -21.29 -16.63 -11.06
N LYS A 25 -21.98 -17.19 -12.07
CA LYS A 25 -21.73 -18.56 -12.50
C LYS A 25 -20.28 -18.61 -12.93
N GLN A 26 -19.45 -19.33 -12.19
CA GLN A 26 -18.16 -19.78 -12.69
C GLN A 26 -18.43 -20.74 -13.85
N ALA A 27 -18.57 -20.17 -15.04
CA ALA A 27 -18.62 -20.94 -16.26
C ALA A 27 -17.26 -21.62 -16.44
N GLN A 28 -17.29 -22.94 -16.37
CA GLN A 28 -16.17 -23.84 -16.57
C GLN A 28 -15.43 -23.51 -17.87
N GLN A 29 -14.11 -23.53 -17.72
CA GLN A 29 -13.08 -23.59 -18.75
C GLN A 29 -13.51 -24.29 -20.04
N ASN A 30 -13.42 -23.56 -21.17
CA ASN A 30 -12.90 -24.11 -22.44
C ASN A 30 -12.57 -23.01 -23.48
N SER A 31 -12.05 -21.88 -23.02
CA SER A 31 -11.18 -21.03 -23.84
C SER A 31 -10.15 -20.43 -22.90
N ILE A 32 -8.88 -20.57 -23.22
CA ILE A 32 -7.78 -19.95 -22.46
C ILE A 32 -8.14 -18.46 -22.37
N PRO A 33 -8.50 -17.91 -21.19
CA PRO A 33 -8.75 -16.48 -21.12
C PRO A 33 -7.43 -15.84 -21.52
N LYS A 34 -7.45 -15.03 -22.59
CA LYS A 34 -6.36 -14.10 -22.89
C LYS A 34 -6.09 -13.39 -21.58
N ARG A 35 -5.00 -13.76 -20.91
CA ARG A 35 -4.47 -13.07 -19.74
C ARG A 35 -4.45 -11.61 -20.18
N CYS A 36 -5.20 -10.74 -19.51
CA CYS A 36 -4.91 -9.32 -19.62
C CYS A 36 -3.45 -9.20 -19.20
N THR A 37 -2.55 -9.13 -20.18
CA THR A 37 -1.18 -8.73 -19.99
C THR A 37 -1.28 -7.24 -19.70
N THR A 38 -1.73 -6.91 -18.50
CA THR A 38 -1.37 -5.63 -17.94
C THR A 38 0.15 -5.69 -17.94
N ASN A 39 0.78 -4.86 -18.78
CA ASN A 39 2.17 -4.46 -18.62
C ASN A 39 2.29 -3.76 -17.26
N ARG A 40 2.07 -4.50 -16.16
CA ARG A 40 2.36 -4.03 -14.82
C ARG A 40 3.86 -4.06 -14.76
N PRO A 41 4.52 -2.90 -14.54
CA PRO A 41 5.92 -2.92 -14.17
C PRO A 41 6.07 -3.96 -13.06
N ALA A 42 7.08 -4.81 -13.17
CA ALA A 42 7.43 -5.67 -12.05
C ALA A 42 7.68 -4.75 -10.84
N ILE A 43 6.96 -5.00 -9.75
CA ILE A 43 7.18 -4.28 -8.51
C ILE A 43 8.51 -4.77 -7.94
N GLY A 44 9.51 -3.90 -7.95
CA GLY A 44 10.87 -4.19 -7.48
C GLY A 44 11.93 -4.09 -8.57
N GLY A 45 13.19 -4.14 -8.15
CA GLY A 45 14.36 -3.98 -9.02
C GLY A 45 15.59 -3.62 -8.18
N PRO A 46 16.79 -3.63 -8.78
CA PRO A 46 17.98 -3.15 -8.09
C PRO A 46 17.84 -1.67 -7.79
N PHE A 47 18.18 -1.27 -6.57
CA PHE A 47 18.11 0.12 -6.17
C PHE A 47 19.28 0.51 -5.27
N LYS A 48 19.58 1.81 -5.27
CA LYS A 48 20.55 2.42 -4.37
C LYS A 48 19.86 3.56 -3.64
N LEU A 49 19.70 3.37 -2.34
CA LEU A 49 19.17 4.34 -1.40
C LEU A 49 20.32 4.87 -0.54
N TYR A 50 20.11 6.03 0.06
CA TYR A 50 20.99 6.60 1.06
C TYR A 50 20.20 6.77 2.36
N ASP A 51 20.79 6.37 3.47
CA ASP A 51 20.21 6.67 4.78
C ASP A 51 20.57 8.10 5.22
N THR A 52 20.00 8.54 6.34
CA THR A 52 20.29 9.86 6.95
C THR A 52 21.74 10.08 7.32
N GLU A 53 22.54 9.02 7.42
CA GLU A 53 23.97 9.05 7.72
C GLU A 53 24.82 8.94 6.44
N ASN A 54 24.17 9.02 5.27
CA ASN A 54 24.78 8.95 3.94
C ASN A 54 25.38 7.56 3.62
N ASN A 55 24.96 6.51 4.33
CA ASN A 55 25.33 5.14 3.99
C ASN A 55 24.47 4.61 2.85
N VAL A 56 25.11 3.85 1.95
CA VAL A 56 24.41 3.20 0.83
C VAL A 56 23.63 1.99 1.32
N VAL A 57 22.35 1.95 0.96
CA VAL A 57 21.45 0.81 1.17
C VAL A 57 20.94 0.29 -0.17
N THR A 58 21.15 -1.00 -0.37
CA THR A 58 20.77 -1.74 -1.58
C THR A 58 19.71 -2.77 -1.23
N GLU A 59 19.05 -3.31 -2.25
CA GLU A 59 18.06 -4.38 -2.11
C GLU A 59 18.61 -5.59 -1.35
N SER A 60 19.91 -5.88 -1.49
CA SER A 60 20.59 -6.98 -0.80
C SER A 60 20.54 -6.88 0.73
N LYS A 61 20.51 -5.67 1.30
CA LYS A 61 20.38 -5.47 2.76
C LYS A 61 18.96 -5.71 3.28
N LEU A 62 17.98 -5.64 2.39
CA LEU A 62 16.56 -5.78 2.71
C LEU A 62 16.04 -7.19 2.46
N ARG A 63 16.79 -8.02 1.72
CA ARG A 63 16.49 -9.42 1.47
C ARG A 63 16.25 -10.22 2.75
N GLY A 64 15.25 -11.11 2.71
CA GLY A 64 14.90 -12.03 3.78
C GLY A 64 14.20 -11.39 4.98
N ASN A 65 13.87 -10.10 4.91
CA ASN A 65 13.10 -9.41 5.94
C ASN A 65 11.82 -8.84 5.30
N TRP A 66 10.70 -8.91 6.04
CA TRP A 66 9.51 -8.18 5.65
C TRP A 66 9.82 -6.69 5.67
N THR A 67 9.62 -6.05 4.53
CA THR A 67 9.95 -4.63 4.36
C THR A 67 8.70 -3.90 3.91
N LEU A 68 8.34 -2.86 4.66
CA LEU A 68 7.21 -1.99 4.38
C LEU A 68 7.75 -0.70 3.79
N MET A 69 7.61 -0.53 2.48
CA MET A 69 8.07 0.67 1.78
C MET A 69 6.92 1.67 1.67
N TYR A 70 7.17 2.89 2.13
CA TYR A 70 6.25 4.00 2.03
C TYR A 70 6.91 5.16 1.29
N PHE A 71 6.31 5.58 0.17
CA PHE A 71 6.82 6.63 -0.69
C PHE A 71 6.07 7.94 -0.42
N GLY A 72 6.79 9.02 -0.14
CA GLY A 72 6.20 10.32 0.21
C GLY A 72 7.17 11.47 0.05
N TYR A 73 6.82 12.67 0.49
CA TYR A 73 7.74 13.80 0.62
C TYR A 73 7.23 14.74 1.71
N THR A 74 8.11 15.50 2.38
CA THR A 74 7.73 16.23 3.61
C THR A 74 6.71 17.34 3.39
N SER A 75 6.67 17.91 2.19
CA SER A 75 5.79 19.04 1.82
C SER A 75 4.46 18.61 1.22
N SER A 76 4.08 17.33 1.30
CA SER A 76 2.85 16.83 0.70
C SER A 76 1.61 17.23 1.51
N PRO A 77 0.53 17.70 0.87
CA PRO A 77 -0.75 17.92 1.56
C PRO A 77 -1.44 16.60 1.97
N ASP A 78 -1.13 15.50 1.28
CA ASP A 78 -1.76 14.19 1.48
C ASP A 78 -0.92 13.28 2.39
N VAL A 79 0.42 13.33 2.25
CA VAL A 79 1.37 12.57 3.08
C VAL A 79 1.75 13.38 4.31
N GLY A 80 0.81 13.48 5.25
CA GLY A 80 1.02 14.18 6.51
C GLY A 80 1.72 13.33 7.59
N PRO A 81 2.21 13.96 8.68
CA PRO A 81 2.82 13.28 9.83
C PRO A 81 1.92 12.20 10.46
N LYS A 82 0.61 12.39 10.32
CA LYS A 82 -0.43 11.48 10.80
C LYS A 82 -0.44 10.14 10.06
N GLU A 83 -0.10 10.12 8.77
CA GLU A 83 -0.09 8.88 8.00
C GLU A 83 1.11 8.00 8.38
N VAL A 84 2.27 8.64 8.57
CA VAL A 84 3.47 7.98 9.08
C VAL A 84 3.25 7.42 10.49
N GLU A 85 2.46 8.10 11.31
CA GLU A 85 2.07 7.61 12.63
C GLU A 85 1.22 6.34 12.56
N LYS A 86 0.22 6.30 11.68
CA LYS A 86 -0.56 5.08 11.47
C LYS A 86 0.31 3.91 11.04
N ILE A 87 1.29 4.16 10.16
CA ILE A 87 2.24 3.12 9.73
C ILE A 87 3.05 2.61 10.92
N ALA A 88 3.55 3.50 11.78
CA ALA A 88 4.24 3.11 13.00
C ALA A 88 3.37 2.26 13.93
N ASP A 89 2.10 2.65 14.11
CA ASP A 89 1.14 1.92 14.94
C ASP A 89 0.84 0.53 14.37
N VAL A 90 0.71 0.42 13.03
CA VAL A 90 0.50 -0.85 12.35
C VAL A 90 1.71 -1.76 12.51
N VAL A 91 2.93 -1.25 12.35
CA VAL A 91 4.16 -2.05 12.56
C VAL A 91 4.21 -2.54 14.00
N LYS A 92 3.97 -1.68 14.98
CA LYS A 92 3.95 -2.05 16.40
C LYS A 92 2.86 -3.08 16.72
N LEU A 93 1.69 -2.96 16.10
CA LEU A 93 0.62 -3.94 16.22
C LEU A 93 1.03 -5.30 15.65
N LEU A 94 1.68 -5.31 14.49
CA LEU A 94 2.13 -6.54 13.82
C LEU A 94 3.21 -7.27 14.62
N GLU A 95 4.15 -6.51 15.20
CA GLU A 95 5.17 -7.06 16.09
C GLU A 95 4.57 -7.57 17.39
N SER A 96 3.72 -6.80 18.07
CA SER A 96 3.18 -7.19 19.37
C SER A 96 2.15 -8.32 19.32
N LYS A 97 1.30 -8.36 18.29
CA LYS A 97 0.18 -9.30 18.21
C LYS A 97 0.51 -10.57 17.42
N TYR A 98 1.40 -10.47 16.44
CA TYR A 98 1.66 -11.57 15.50
C TYR A 98 3.15 -12.00 15.47
N ASP A 99 4.02 -11.36 16.25
CA ASP A 99 5.49 -11.57 16.24
C ASP A 99 6.11 -11.43 14.84
N ILE A 100 5.47 -10.64 13.96
CA ILE A 100 5.95 -10.37 12.61
C ILE A 100 6.82 -9.13 12.65
N LYS A 101 8.13 -9.32 12.50
CA LYS A 101 9.10 -8.22 12.41
C LYS A 101 9.08 -7.62 11.01
N ILE A 102 8.72 -6.35 10.92
CA ILE A 102 8.66 -5.60 9.67
C ILE A 102 9.60 -4.41 9.76
N LYS A 103 10.39 -4.18 8.70
CA LYS A 103 11.23 -3.01 8.56
C LYS A 103 10.48 -1.92 7.79
N PRO A 104 9.95 -0.89 8.45
CA PRO A 104 9.36 0.24 7.74
C PRO A 104 10.46 1.14 7.15
N LEU A 105 10.33 1.45 5.87
CA LEU A 105 11.18 2.36 5.12
C LEU A 105 10.34 3.52 4.60
N PHE A 106 10.69 4.74 4.99
CA PHE A 106 10.14 5.95 4.37
C PHE A 106 11.08 6.40 3.27
N ILE A 107 10.58 6.49 2.04
CA ILE A 107 11.32 6.89 0.83
C ILE A 107 10.79 8.24 0.33
N THR A 108 11.67 9.25 0.28
CA THR A 108 11.30 10.54 -0.33
C THR A 108 11.25 10.47 -1.85
N LEU A 109 10.23 11.10 -2.44
CA LEU A 109 10.08 11.35 -3.88
C LEU A 109 10.66 12.70 -4.31
N ASP A 110 11.06 13.56 -3.37
CA ASP A 110 11.59 14.89 -3.64
C ASP A 110 12.91 15.15 -2.88
N PRO A 111 14.02 14.50 -3.29
CA PRO A 111 15.31 14.64 -2.61
C PRO A 111 15.96 16.03 -2.81
N GLN A 112 15.46 16.86 -3.74
CA GLN A 112 15.96 18.23 -3.89
C GLN A 112 15.47 19.14 -2.76
N ARG A 113 14.26 18.89 -2.25
CA ARG A 113 13.66 19.69 -1.19
C ARG A 113 13.74 19.04 0.19
N ASP A 114 13.71 17.71 0.24
CA ASP A 114 13.80 16.94 1.48
C ASP A 114 15.26 16.69 1.87
N SER A 115 15.84 17.58 2.68
CA SER A 115 17.17 17.36 3.25
C SER A 115 17.16 16.26 4.32
N PRO A 116 18.29 15.57 4.57
CA PRO A 116 18.40 14.57 5.62
C PRO A 116 18.01 15.10 7.01
N ALA A 117 18.35 16.36 7.30
CA ALA A 117 18.00 17.01 8.56
C ALA A 117 16.48 17.24 8.71
N GLN A 118 15.80 17.69 7.65
CA GLN A 118 14.35 17.85 7.66
C GLN A 118 13.63 16.52 7.77
N LEU A 119 14.09 15.50 7.05
CA LEU A 119 13.53 14.15 7.15
C LEU A 119 13.69 13.56 8.55
N LYS A 120 14.86 13.76 9.18
CA LYS A 120 15.10 13.34 10.57
C LYS A 120 14.18 14.07 11.54
N ALA A 121 13.94 15.36 11.35
CA ALA A 121 12.99 16.12 12.16
C ALA A 121 11.55 15.65 11.95
N TYR A 122 11.15 15.40 10.70
CA TYR A 122 9.81 14.92 10.32
C TYR A 122 9.49 13.53 10.91
N LEU A 123 10.49 12.66 11.03
CA LEU A 123 10.36 11.31 11.59
C LEU A 123 10.77 11.17 13.05
N SER A 124 11.17 12.28 13.69
CA SER A 124 11.62 12.26 15.08
C SER A 124 10.53 11.70 16.01
N GLY A 125 10.87 10.65 16.77
CA GLY A 125 9.95 9.99 17.69
C GLY A 125 9.09 8.86 17.09
N LYS A 126 9.31 8.47 15.83
CA LYS A 126 8.64 7.34 15.19
C LYS A 126 9.60 6.16 14.97
N PRO A 127 9.14 4.89 15.09
CA PRO A 127 9.97 3.68 14.89
C PRO A 127 10.26 3.39 13.40
N LEU A 128 10.41 4.43 12.57
CA LEU A 128 10.69 4.26 11.15
C LEU A 128 12.19 4.41 10.90
N CYS A 129 12.80 3.41 10.25
CA CYS A 129 14.14 3.57 9.70
C CYS A 129 14.03 4.36 8.38
N LEU A 130 14.76 5.47 8.31
CA LEU A 130 14.65 6.45 7.24
C LEU A 130 15.67 6.18 6.13
N PHE A 131 15.20 6.11 4.88
CA PHE A 131 16.04 5.93 3.70
C PHE A 131 15.55 6.85 2.58
N TYR A 132 16.35 7.82 2.16
CA TYR A 132 16.01 8.68 1.02
C TYR A 132 16.64 8.16 -0.28
N VAL A 133 15.91 8.30 -1.39
CA VAL A 133 16.42 7.98 -2.72
C VAL A 133 17.19 9.20 -3.24
N ILE A 134 18.44 9.01 -3.65
CA ILE A 134 19.10 9.92 -4.61
C ILE A 134 19.34 9.09 -5.87
N GLY A 135 18.33 8.96 -6.73
CA GLY A 135 18.44 8.09 -7.90
C GLY A 135 17.13 7.88 -8.66
N THR A 136 17.26 7.41 -9.90
CA THR A 136 16.16 7.05 -10.78
C THR A 136 15.51 5.73 -10.31
N PHE A 137 14.59 5.82 -9.36
CA PHE A 137 13.71 4.71 -9.03
C PHE A 137 12.65 4.63 -10.14
N SER A 138 12.78 3.67 -11.05
CA SER A 138 11.80 3.44 -12.12
C SER A 138 10.57 2.73 -11.55
N PHE A 139 9.81 3.42 -10.71
CA PHE A 139 8.46 2.99 -10.32
C PHE A 139 7.45 3.84 -11.09
N ALA A 140 6.53 3.19 -11.80
CA ALA A 140 5.36 3.88 -12.29
C ALA A 140 4.59 4.37 -11.05
N LEU A 141 4.60 5.68 -10.86
CA LEU A 141 3.95 6.42 -9.78
C LEU A 141 2.49 5.97 -9.60
N TYR A 142 2.23 5.26 -8.52
CA TYR A 142 0.98 5.38 -7.77
C TYR A 142 1.32 5.38 -6.28
N LEU A 143 0.58 6.18 -5.52
CA LEU A 143 0.70 6.41 -4.08
C LEU A 143 0.32 5.13 -3.31
N GLU A 144 1.11 4.08 -3.45
CA GLU A 144 0.80 2.75 -2.94
C GLU A 144 1.77 2.38 -1.81
N VAL A 145 1.19 1.97 -0.69
CA VAL A 145 1.92 1.29 0.38
C VAL A 145 2.29 -0.09 -0.12
N ILE A 146 3.59 -0.38 -0.26
CA ILE A 146 4.06 -1.66 -0.77
C ILE A 146 4.65 -2.46 0.38
N ILE A 147 3.96 -3.54 0.77
CA ILE A 147 4.51 -4.56 1.66
C ILE A 147 5.11 -5.66 0.77
N CYS A 148 6.42 -5.79 0.81
CA CYS A 148 7.13 -6.85 0.10
C CYS A 148 8.02 -7.65 1.04
N LEU A 149 8.07 -8.95 0.78
CA LEU A 149 9.20 -9.77 1.17
C LEU A 149 10.21 -9.67 0.03
N ILE A 150 11.30 -8.94 0.26
CA ILE A 150 12.43 -8.80 -0.69
C ILE A 150 13.37 -9.98 -0.51
#